data_AF-A0A847F7S8-F1
#
_entry.id   AF-A0A847F7S8-F1
#
_cell.length_a   1.000
_cell.length_b   1.000
_cell.length_c   1.000
_cell.angle_alpha   90.00
_cell.angle_beta   90.00
_cell.angle_gamma   90.00
#
_symmetry.space_group_name_H-M   'P 1'
#
loop_
_entity.id
_entity.type
_entity.pdbx_description
1 polymer ?
#
loop_
_entity_poly.entity_id
_entity_poly.type
_entity_poly.pdbx_seq_one_letter_code
_entity_poly.pdbx_strand_id
1 'polypeptide(L)'
;MRHRRIDSIIDAVGNTPMVRLRSLESEVPGKKIYLKLEYANPGGSVKDRPALQMMKDAIKDGRLTKDKILIDATSGNTGVAYSLFGAALGYKVQLVMPSNVTQARKEITRAYGTELIFSDPMEGSDGAIRLVRELVEREPDRYFYPDQYSNPSNPLAHYLGTGREILEQVGDEITHFVTGLGTSGTAMGTTRRLKEHSRPIVCIAAEPAEALHGLEGLKHMASSIVPKIYDPNLPDEILSVGTDEGWDMSDRLAAEEGLYVGHSTGANVWAALQIAKREEARVVVTIACDRGDRYFAPMRWEKRYEW
;
A
#
# COMPACT_ATOMS: atom_id res chain seq x y z
N MET A 1 12.85 -21.82 -3.03
CA MET A 1 11.50 -21.47 -2.51
C MET A 1 11.02 -22.61 -1.64
N ARG A 2 10.55 -22.36 -0.42
CA ARG A 2 9.88 -23.41 0.37
C ARG A 2 8.52 -23.68 -0.29
N HIS A 3 8.25 -24.93 -0.66
CA HIS A 3 6.92 -25.34 -1.12
C HIS A 3 5.92 -25.02 -0.01
N ARG A 4 4.95 -24.15 -0.30
CA ARG A 4 3.94 -23.70 0.66
C ARG A 4 2.56 -24.13 0.16
N ARG A 5 1.90 -25.03 0.90
CA ARG A 5 0.47 -25.28 0.78
C ARG A 5 -0.26 -24.25 1.66
N ILE A 6 -1.33 -23.65 1.13
CA ILE A 6 -2.19 -22.70 1.84
C ILE A 6 -3.63 -23.21 1.82
N ASP A 7 -4.42 -22.89 2.85
CA ASP A 7 -5.80 -23.35 2.97
C ASP A 7 -6.80 -22.30 2.48
N SER A 8 -6.43 -21.02 2.55
CA SER A 8 -7.20 -19.90 2.00
C SER A 8 -6.31 -18.90 1.28
N ILE A 9 -6.89 -18.14 0.35
CA ILE A 9 -6.18 -17.06 -0.36
C ILE A 9 -5.64 -16.01 0.60
N ILE A 10 -6.28 -15.81 1.76
CA ILE A 10 -5.80 -14.87 2.79
C ILE A 10 -4.45 -15.29 3.38
N ASP A 11 -4.11 -16.58 3.34
CA ASP A 11 -2.83 -17.07 3.83
C ASP A 11 -1.69 -16.73 2.86
N ALA A 12 -2.01 -16.40 1.60
CA ALA A 12 -1.03 -15.93 0.63
C ALA A 12 -0.54 -14.50 0.89
N VAL A 13 -1.17 -13.76 1.82
CA VAL A 13 -0.74 -12.40 2.19
C VAL A 13 0.61 -12.45 2.91
N GLY A 14 1.53 -11.60 2.47
CA GLY A 14 2.88 -11.48 2.99
C GLY A 14 3.85 -12.53 2.48
N ASN A 15 5.00 -12.62 3.15
CA ASN A 15 6.18 -13.37 2.68
C ASN A 15 6.53 -13.01 1.21
N THR A 16 6.42 -11.73 0.88
CA THR A 16 6.59 -11.24 -0.48
C THR A 16 8.06 -11.33 -0.89
N PRO A 17 8.36 -11.58 -2.17
CA PRO A 17 9.74 -11.62 -2.65
C PRO A 17 10.43 -10.27 -2.47
N MET A 18 11.77 -10.30 -2.42
CA MET A 18 12.61 -9.11 -2.48
C MET A 18 13.57 -9.29 -3.65
N VAL A 19 13.74 -8.26 -4.46
CA VAL A 19 14.62 -8.27 -5.63
C VAL A 19 15.69 -7.19 -5.50
N ARG A 20 16.88 -7.46 -6.03
CA ARG A 20 18.00 -6.51 -6.07
C ARG A 20 17.91 -5.70 -7.36
N LEU A 21 17.97 -4.38 -7.28
CA LEU A 21 17.93 -3.47 -8.42
C LEU A 21 19.36 -3.25 -8.94
N ARG A 22 19.82 -4.12 -9.84
CA ARG A 22 21.20 -4.14 -10.31
C ARG A 22 21.53 -3.03 -11.30
N SER A 23 20.59 -2.58 -12.12
CA SER A 23 20.82 -1.53 -13.12
C SER A 23 21.22 -0.21 -12.44
N LEU A 24 20.60 0.08 -11.29
CA LEU A 24 20.83 1.28 -10.50
C LEU A 24 22.18 1.28 -9.75
N GLU A 25 22.80 0.12 -9.52
CA GLU A 25 24.05 0.04 -8.76
C GLU A 25 25.25 0.66 -9.49
N SER A 26 25.15 0.82 -10.81
CA SER A 26 26.13 1.57 -11.59
C SER A 26 26.24 3.04 -11.16
N GLU A 27 25.16 3.62 -10.62
CA GLU A 27 25.13 4.98 -10.07
C GLU A 27 25.63 5.05 -8.62
N VAL A 28 25.71 3.91 -7.94
CA VAL A 28 26.09 3.80 -6.51
C VAL A 28 27.05 2.62 -6.26
N PRO A 29 28.29 2.67 -6.78
CA PRO A 29 29.22 1.55 -6.71
C PRO A 29 29.44 1.02 -5.29
N GLY A 30 29.38 -0.31 -5.15
CA GLY A 30 29.59 -1.00 -3.86
C GLY A 30 28.37 -1.00 -2.92
N LYS A 31 27.24 -0.44 -3.34
CA LYS A 31 26.00 -0.39 -2.55
C LYS A 31 24.92 -1.25 -3.19
N LYS A 32 23.97 -1.72 -2.39
CA LYS A 32 22.85 -2.57 -2.83
C LYS A 32 21.53 -1.85 -2.59
N ILE A 33 20.65 -1.87 -3.57
CA ILE A 33 19.27 -1.42 -3.42
C ILE A 33 18.36 -2.64 -3.60
N TYR A 34 17.51 -2.89 -2.61
CA TYR A 34 16.52 -3.96 -2.64
C TYR A 34 15.10 -3.42 -2.67
N LEU A 35 14.26 -4.06 -3.48
CA LEU A 35 12.86 -3.74 -3.65
C LEU A 35 12.00 -4.90 -3.14
N LYS A 36 11.19 -4.62 -2.10
CA LYS A 36 10.23 -5.56 -1.52
C LYS A 36 8.94 -5.56 -2.34
N LEU A 37 8.63 -6.68 -2.99
CA LEU A 37 7.60 -6.79 -4.03
C LEU A 37 6.20 -6.99 -3.44
N GLU A 38 5.64 -5.94 -2.82
CA GLU A 38 4.31 -5.99 -2.19
C GLU A 38 3.15 -6.20 -3.17
N TYR A 39 3.39 -5.98 -4.46
CA TYR A 39 2.42 -6.35 -5.49
C TYR A 39 2.23 -7.86 -5.68
N ALA A 40 3.08 -8.68 -5.06
CA ALA A 40 2.97 -10.15 -5.07
C ALA A 40 1.94 -10.69 -4.06
N ASN A 41 1.35 -9.82 -3.22
CA ASN A 41 0.18 -10.18 -2.43
C ASN A 41 -1.01 -10.58 -3.35
N PRO A 42 -1.96 -11.40 -2.89
CA PRO A 42 -3.02 -11.96 -3.74
C PRO A 42 -3.95 -10.90 -4.36
N GLY A 43 -4.27 -9.86 -3.60
CA GLY A 43 -4.99 -8.67 -4.03
C GLY A 43 -4.12 -7.69 -4.82
N GLY A 44 -2.82 -7.98 -4.97
CA GLY A 44 -1.88 -7.33 -5.89
C GLY A 44 -1.25 -6.03 -5.40
N SER A 45 -1.26 -5.77 -4.08
CA SER A 45 -0.67 -4.56 -3.51
C SER A 45 -0.28 -4.69 -2.05
N VAL A 46 0.43 -3.68 -1.53
CA VAL A 46 0.77 -3.52 -0.12
C VAL A 46 -0.45 -3.40 0.80
N LYS A 47 -1.63 -3.02 0.27
CA LYS A 47 -2.85 -2.79 1.06
C LYS A 47 -3.52 -4.07 1.54
N ASP A 48 -3.16 -5.21 0.98
CA ASP A 48 -3.59 -6.53 1.44
C ASP A 48 -3.26 -6.77 2.92
N ARG A 49 -2.08 -6.33 3.37
CA ARG A 49 -1.63 -6.52 4.76
C ARG A 49 -2.52 -5.77 5.76
N PRO A 50 -2.65 -4.43 5.71
CA PRO A 50 -3.44 -3.70 6.68
C PRO A 50 -4.93 -4.03 6.56
N ALA A 51 -5.46 -4.26 5.34
CA ALA A 51 -6.86 -4.64 5.17
C ALA A 51 -7.17 -5.96 5.90
N LEU A 52 -6.34 -6.99 5.69
CA LEU A 52 -6.52 -8.28 6.35
C LEU A 52 -6.33 -8.17 7.87
N GLN A 53 -5.34 -7.40 8.34
CA GLN A 53 -5.10 -7.23 9.78
C GLN A 53 -6.25 -6.51 10.47
N MET A 54 -6.76 -5.41 9.89
CA MET A 54 -7.92 -4.68 10.42
C MET A 54 -9.16 -5.58 10.49
N MET A 55 -9.41 -6.39 9.45
CA MET A 55 -10.51 -7.36 9.47
C MET A 55 -10.31 -8.44 10.54
N LYS A 56 -9.11 -9.06 10.61
CA LYS A 56 -8.81 -10.11 11.60
C LYS A 56 -9.00 -9.63 13.03
N ASP A 57 -8.49 -8.43 13.35
CA ASP A 57 -8.62 -7.87 14.69
C ASP A 57 -10.08 -7.55 15.03
N ALA A 58 -10.82 -6.94 14.10
CA ALA A 58 -12.24 -6.64 14.28
C ALA A 58 -13.14 -7.89 14.37
N ILE A 59 -12.79 -8.97 13.69
CA ILE A 59 -13.48 -10.25 13.81
C ILE A 59 -13.20 -10.87 15.18
N LYS A 60 -11.93 -10.83 15.60
CA LYS A 60 -11.50 -11.40 16.89
C LYS A 60 -12.12 -10.69 18.09
N ASP A 61 -12.27 -9.37 18.03
CA ASP A 61 -12.85 -8.57 19.12
C ASP A 61 -14.37 -8.32 18.99
N GLY A 62 -15.00 -8.83 17.94
CA GLY A 62 -16.45 -8.78 17.74
C GLY A 62 -16.98 -7.50 17.08
N ARG A 63 -16.13 -6.53 16.72
CA ARG A 63 -16.55 -5.33 15.97
C ARG A 63 -17.05 -5.64 14.56
N LEU A 64 -16.57 -6.72 13.93
CA LEU A 64 -17.02 -7.21 12.63
C LEU A 64 -17.64 -8.60 12.76
N THR A 65 -18.96 -8.66 12.85
CA THR A 65 -19.77 -9.89 12.87
C THR A 65 -20.33 -10.24 11.49
N LYS A 66 -20.97 -11.41 11.34
CA LYS A 66 -21.61 -11.82 10.07
C LYS A 66 -22.85 -11.01 9.70
N ASP A 67 -23.44 -10.33 10.68
CA ASP A 67 -24.60 -9.47 10.47
C ASP A 67 -24.22 -8.05 10.04
N LYS A 68 -22.96 -7.66 10.27
CA LYS A 68 -22.41 -6.37 9.88
C LYS A 68 -21.89 -6.37 8.44
N ILE A 69 -21.84 -5.17 7.86
CA ILE A 69 -21.25 -4.89 6.55
C ILE A 69 -19.97 -4.08 6.77
N LEU A 70 -18.85 -4.53 6.21
CA LEU A 70 -17.65 -3.70 6.14
C LEU A 70 -17.90 -2.56 5.15
N ILE A 71 -17.75 -1.32 5.59
CA ILE A 71 -17.89 -0.13 4.74
C ILE A 71 -16.62 0.73 4.81
N ASP A 72 -16.13 1.24 3.67
CA ASP A 72 -14.99 2.17 3.63
C ASP A 72 -15.07 3.07 2.39
N ALA A 73 -14.39 4.22 2.44
CA ALA A 73 -14.31 5.21 1.37
C ALA A 73 -13.02 4.97 0.58
N THR A 74 -13.08 4.10 -0.42
CA THR A 74 -11.91 3.79 -1.24
C THR A 74 -12.27 3.20 -2.59
N SER A 75 -11.64 3.72 -3.64
CA SER A 75 -11.65 3.17 -5.00
C SER A 75 -10.30 2.57 -5.41
N GLY A 76 -9.36 2.48 -4.47
CA GLY A 76 -7.97 2.08 -4.73
C GLY A 76 -7.66 0.68 -4.19
N ASN A 77 -6.38 0.47 -3.92
CA ASN A 77 -5.82 -0.82 -3.51
C ASN A 77 -6.48 -1.40 -2.23
N THR A 78 -6.85 -0.55 -1.26
CA THR A 78 -7.54 -1.00 -0.05
C THR A 78 -8.93 -1.56 -0.36
N GLY A 79 -9.66 -0.96 -1.30
CA GLY A 79 -10.98 -1.44 -1.72
C GLY A 79 -10.91 -2.81 -2.40
N VAL A 80 -9.89 -3.03 -3.23
CA VAL A 80 -9.63 -4.35 -3.84
C VAL A 80 -9.32 -5.39 -2.76
N ALA A 81 -8.48 -5.05 -1.78
CA ALA A 81 -8.14 -5.94 -0.68
C ALA A 81 -9.37 -6.32 0.18
N TYR A 82 -10.20 -5.35 0.59
CA TYR A 82 -11.43 -5.66 1.31
C TYR A 82 -12.39 -6.52 0.49
N SER A 83 -12.54 -6.23 -0.80
CA SER A 83 -13.41 -7.00 -1.69
C SER A 83 -12.96 -8.46 -1.75
N LEU A 84 -11.67 -8.71 -2.00
CA LEU A 84 -11.09 -10.05 -2.01
C LEU A 84 -11.30 -10.78 -0.68
N PHE A 85 -10.98 -10.15 0.45
CA PHE A 85 -11.05 -10.81 1.76
C PHE A 85 -12.49 -10.94 2.27
N GLY A 86 -13.38 -10.01 1.93
CA GLY A 86 -14.81 -10.12 2.17
C GLY A 86 -15.37 -11.37 1.49
N ALA A 87 -15.07 -11.57 0.21
CA ALA A 87 -15.45 -12.77 -0.52
C ALA A 87 -14.84 -14.04 0.11
N ALA A 88 -13.54 -14.05 0.37
CA ALA A 88 -12.82 -15.21 0.89
C ALA A 88 -13.25 -15.62 2.32
N LEU A 89 -13.61 -14.66 3.16
CA LEU A 89 -14.02 -14.89 4.55
C LEU A 89 -15.56 -14.96 4.71
N GLY A 90 -16.33 -14.66 3.66
CA GLY A 90 -17.80 -14.61 3.69
C GLY A 90 -18.34 -13.42 4.50
N TYR A 91 -17.80 -12.22 4.30
CA TYR A 91 -18.31 -10.96 4.86
C TYR A 91 -18.82 -10.05 3.74
N LYS A 92 -19.90 -9.33 4.02
CA LYS A 92 -20.45 -8.32 3.11
C LYS A 92 -19.54 -7.10 3.11
N VAL A 93 -19.27 -6.57 1.93
CA VAL A 93 -18.44 -5.37 1.73
C VAL A 93 -19.22 -4.36 0.90
N GLN A 94 -19.23 -3.13 1.38
CA GLN A 94 -19.71 -1.95 0.66
C GLN A 94 -18.58 -0.95 0.52
N LEU A 95 -18.39 -0.39 -0.67
CA LEU A 95 -17.40 0.67 -0.89
C LEU A 95 -18.08 1.93 -1.37
N VAL A 96 -17.78 3.05 -0.70
CA VAL A 96 -18.21 4.38 -1.14
C VAL A 96 -17.12 4.98 -2.01
N MET A 97 -17.49 5.43 -3.20
CA MET A 97 -16.56 6.09 -4.10
C MET A 97 -17.26 7.14 -4.97
N PRO A 98 -16.54 8.16 -5.47
CA PRO A 98 -17.09 9.11 -6.43
C PRO A 98 -17.61 8.42 -7.70
N SER A 99 -18.73 8.91 -8.25
CA SER A 99 -19.33 8.29 -9.44
C SER A 99 -18.44 8.37 -10.69
N ASN A 100 -17.48 9.29 -10.75
CA ASN A 100 -16.52 9.48 -11.83
C ASN A 100 -15.27 8.57 -11.75
N VAL A 101 -15.16 7.70 -10.75
CA VAL A 101 -14.10 6.68 -10.70
C VAL A 101 -14.16 5.78 -11.94
N THR A 102 -12.99 5.37 -12.44
CA THR A 102 -12.86 4.57 -13.66
C THR A 102 -13.65 3.26 -13.59
N GLN A 103 -14.15 2.83 -14.75
CA GLN A 103 -14.94 1.60 -14.84
C GLN A 103 -14.16 0.36 -14.38
N ALA A 104 -12.85 0.29 -14.69
CA ALA A 104 -11.98 -0.80 -14.26
C ALA A 104 -11.99 -1.01 -12.74
N ARG A 105 -11.86 0.08 -11.97
CA ARG A 105 -11.85 0.04 -10.50
C ARG A 105 -13.19 -0.44 -9.93
N LYS A 106 -14.30 -0.07 -10.58
CA LYS A 106 -15.65 -0.55 -10.24
C LYS A 106 -15.83 -2.04 -10.57
N GLU A 107 -15.32 -2.49 -11.70
CA GLU A 107 -15.46 -3.88 -12.16
C GLU A 107 -14.64 -4.85 -11.32
N ILE A 108 -13.39 -4.50 -10.97
CA ILE A 108 -12.53 -5.33 -10.12
C ILE A 108 -13.20 -5.61 -8.77
N THR A 109 -13.75 -4.58 -8.14
CA THR A 109 -14.39 -4.73 -6.81
C THR A 109 -15.72 -5.48 -6.90
N ARG A 110 -16.56 -5.18 -7.91
CA ARG A 110 -17.81 -5.92 -8.16
C ARG A 110 -17.61 -7.39 -8.47
N ALA A 111 -16.50 -7.77 -9.11
CA ALA A 111 -16.18 -9.17 -9.40
C ALA A 111 -16.10 -10.05 -8.14
N TYR A 112 -15.80 -9.45 -6.98
CA TYR A 112 -15.81 -10.11 -5.67
C TYR A 112 -17.15 -10.03 -4.93
N GLY A 113 -18.20 -9.48 -5.56
CA GLY A 113 -19.52 -9.30 -4.94
C GLY A 113 -19.65 -8.06 -4.05
N THR A 114 -18.69 -7.13 -4.13
CA THR A 114 -18.74 -5.86 -3.40
C THR A 114 -19.84 -4.95 -3.94
N GLU A 115 -20.66 -4.43 -3.05
CA GLU A 115 -21.67 -3.43 -3.38
C GLU A 115 -21.04 -2.02 -3.40
N LEU A 116 -21.39 -1.22 -4.41
CA LEU A 116 -20.82 0.12 -4.59
C LEU A 116 -21.88 1.17 -4.30
N ILE A 117 -21.51 2.13 -3.46
CA ILE A 117 -22.29 3.34 -3.17
C ILE A 117 -21.56 4.51 -3.82
N PHE A 118 -22.29 5.34 -4.57
CA PHE A 118 -21.69 6.46 -5.28
C PHE A 118 -21.92 7.78 -4.53
N SER A 119 -20.83 8.49 -4.26
CA SER A 119 -20.85 9.88 -3.77
C SER A 119 -20.80 10.88 -4.94
N ASP A 120 -20.97 12.16 -4.62
CA ASP A 120 -20.85 13.24 -5.59
C ASP A 120 -19.44 13.25 -6.23
N PRO A 121 -19.34 13.25 -7.58
CA PRO A 121 -18.06 13.31 -8.28
C PRO A 121 -17.28 14.60 -8.02
N MET A 122 -17.96 15.72 -7.70
CA MET A 122 -17.35 17.03 -7.44
C MET A 122 -16.70 17.12 -6.07
N GLU A 123 -17.11 16.29 -5.12
CA GLU A 123 -16.53 16.27 -3.77
C GLU A 123 -15.34 15.32 -3.63
N GLY A 124 -15.07 14.51 -4.66
CA GLY A 124 -13.94 13.59 -4.71
C GLY A 124 -13.88 12.62 -3.52
N SER A 125 -12.65 12.21 -3.17
CA SER A 125 -12.42 11.25 -2.08
C SER A 125 -12.90 11.76 -0.72
N ASP A 126 -12.85 13.06 -0.47
CA ASP A 126 -13.27 13.66 0.79
C ASP A 126 -14.79 13.58 0.97
N GLY A 127 -15.57 13.78 -0.10
CA GLY A 127 -17.02 13.54 -0.10
C GLY A 127 -17.37 12.08 0.21
N ALA A 128 -16.65 11.14 -0.39
CA ALA A 128 -16.84 9.71 -0.09
C ALA A 128 -16.55 9.39 1.38
N ILE A 129 -15.49 9.95 1.96
CA ILE A 129 -15.16 9.79 3.39
C ILE A 129 -16.25 10.37 4.29
N ARG A 130 -16.75 11.57 3.97
CA ARG A 130 -17.86 12.19 4.73
C ARG A 130 -19.12 11.32 4.69
N LEU A 131 -19.49 10.81 3.52
CA LEU A 131 -20.65 9.94 3.37
C LEU A 131 -20.52 8.63 4.17
N VAL A 132 -19.35 7.98 4.16
CA VAL A 132 -19.13 6.79 5.00
C VAL A 132 -19.33 7.11 6.48
N ARG A 133 -18.80 8.23 6.97
CA ARG A 133 -18.94 8.63 8.38
C ARG A 133 -20.42 8.86 8.73
N GLU A 134 -21.16 9.55 7.89
CA GLU A 134 -22.60 9.76 8.08
C GLU A 134 -23.38 8.43 8.13
N LEU A 135 -23.10 7.50 7.21
CA LEU A 135 -23.75 6.18 7.18
C LEU A 135 -23.47 5.38 8.45
N VAL A 136 -22.22 5.41 8.92
CA VAL A 136 -21.78 4.68 10.12
C VAL A 136 -22.36 5.30 11.39
N GLU A 137 -22.44 6.63 11.46
CA GLU A 137 -23.07 7.34 12.57
C GLU A 137 -24.59 7.10 12.64
N ARG A 138 -25.26 7.03 11.48
CA ARG A 138 -26.69 6.79 11.37
C ARG A 138 -27.08 5.33 11.65
N GLU A 139 -26.26 4.37 11.23
CA GLU A 139 -26.54 2.94 11.33
C GLU A 139 -25.35 2.17 11.98
N PRO A 140 -24.97 2.49 13.24
CA PRO A 140 -23.76 1.95 13.86
C PRO A 140 -23.80 0.43 14.08
N ASP A 141 -24.99 -0.15 14.22
CA ASP A 141 -25.16 -1.59 14.36
C ASP A 141 -25.01 -2.34 13.04
N ARG A 142 -25.26 -1.68 11.91
CA ARG A 142 -25.18 -2.28 10.57
C ARG A 142 -23.76 -2.31 10.03
N TYR A 143 -22.98 -1.27 10.31
CA TYR A 143 -21.68 -1.08 9.67
C TYR A 143 -20.50 -1.38 10.60
N PHE A 144 -19.41 -1.80 9.96
CA PHE A 144 -18.06 -1.74 10.52
C PHE A 144 -17.21 -0.89 9.59
N TYR A 145 -16.70 0.24 10.10
CA TYR A 145 -15.79 1.12 9.38
C TYR A 145 -14.36 0.88 9.87
N PRO A 146 -13.47 0.29 9.05
CA PRO A 146 -12.12 -0.01 9.49
C PRO A 146 -11.26 1.22 9.79
N ASP A 147 -11.53 2.36 9.15
CA ASP A 147 -10.78 3.62 9.26
C ASP A 147 -9.25 3.48 9.11
N GLN A 148 -8.79 3.13 7.90
CA GLN A 148 -7.37 2.84 7.64
C GLN A 148 -6.39 3.96 8.04
N TYR A 149 -6.85 5.21 8.18
CA TYR A 149 -6.04 6.36 8.55
C TYR A 149 -5.86 6.53 10.08
N SER A 150 -6.68 5.87 10.89
CA SER A 150 -6.63 5.95 12.36
C SER A 150 -6.45 4.60 13.04
N ASN A 151 -6.70 3.50 12.34
CA ASN A 151 -6.72 2.18 12.94
C ASN A 151 -5.31 1.64 13.23
N PRO A 152 -4.97 1.30 14.49
CA PRO A 152 -3.64 0.81 14.86
C PRO A 152 -3.29 -0.54 14.23
N SER A 153 -4.28 -1.32 13.78
CA SER A 153 -4.05 -2.56 13.03
C SER A 153 -3.37 -2.33 11.68
N ASN A 154 -3.47 -1.14 11.10
CA ASN A 154 -2.76 -0.80 9.86
C ASN A 154 -1.23 -0.82 10.05
N PRO A 155 -0.61 0.03 10.90
CA PRO A 155 0.83 -0.07 11.15
C PRO A 155 1.22 -1.39 11.81
N LEU A 156 0.35 -2.02 12.61
CA LEU A 156 0.62 -3.33 13.19
C LEU A 156 0.88 -4.41 12.12
N ALA A 157 0.14 -4.39 11.00
CA ALA A 157 0.34 -5.34 9.90
C ALA A 157 1.76 -5.28 9.32
N HIS A 158 2.32 -4.07 9.24
CA HIS A 158 3.67 -3.85 8.75
C HIS A 158 4.73 -4.15 9.80
N TYR A 159 4.43 -3.91 11.08
CA TYR A 159 5.30 -4.30 12.19
C TYR A 159 5.46 -5.82 12.33
N LEU A 160 4.36 -6.57 12.21
CA LEU A 160 4.34 -8.04 12.34
C LEU A 160 4.76 -8.76 11.05
N GLY A 161 4.51 -8.13 9.89
CA GLY A 161 4.78 -8.67 8.56
C GLY A 161 5.97 -8.00 7.90
N THR A 162 5.75 -6.88 7.22
CA THR A 162 6.73 -6.23 6.33
C THR A 162 8.10 -6.03 6.99
N GLY A 163 8.18 -5.43 8.17
CA GLY A 163 9.44 -5.20 8.87
C GLY A 163 10.12 -6.49 9.31
N ARG A 164 9.36 -7.47 9.80
CA ARG A 164 9.90 -8.80 10.17
C ARG A 164 10.51 -9.49 8.95
N GLU A 165 9.78 -9.50 7.84
CA GLU A 165 10.22 -10.13 6.60
C GLU A 165 11.47 -9.44 6.03
N ILE A 166 11.58 -8.11 6.12
CA ILE A 166 12.79 -7.39 5.69
C ILE A 166 14.00 -7.82 6.53
N LEU A 167 13.86 -7.89 7.87
CA LEU A 167 14.93 -8.35 8.75
C LEU A 167 15.31 -9.82 8.48
N GLU A 168 14.33 -10.69 8.21
CA GLU A 168 14.59 -12.09 7.85
C GLU A 168 15.29 -12.24 6.49
N GLN A 169 14.99 -11.36 5.52
CA GLN A 169 15.51 -11.44 4.15
C GLN A 169 16.89 -10.79 3.98
N VAL A 170 17.17 -9.72 4.72
CA VAL A 170 18.41 -8.92 4.57
C VAL A 170 19.36 -9.12 5.76
N GLY A 171 18.83 -9.46 6.94
CA GLY A 171 19.61 -9.62 8.16
C GLY A 171 20.39 -8.35 8.53
N ASP A 172 21.56 -8.55 9.14
CA ASP A 172 22.42 -7.48 9.66
C ASP A 172 23.09 -6.60 8.59
N GLU A 173 22.85 -6.89 7.30
CA GLU A 173 23.38 -6.09 6.19
C GLU A 173 22.59 -4.80 5.96
N ILE A 174 21.32 -4.73 6.38
CA ILE A 174 20.47 -3.55 6.16
C ILE A 174 21.06 -2.33 6.88
N THR A 175 21.18 -1.22 6.17
CA THR A 175 21.57 0.06 6.79
C THR A 175 20.48 1.11 6.69
N HIS A 176 19.69 1.09 5.61
CA HIS A 176 18.64 2.08 5.38
C HIS A 176 17.34 1.43 4.92
N PHE A 177 16.22 2.01 5.37
CA PHE A 177 14.89 1.72 4.85
C PHE A 177 14.23 3.00 4.38
N VAL A 178 13.66 2.99 3.18
CA VAL A 178 12.97 4.14 2.59
C VAL A 178 11.57 3.75 2.17
N THR A 179 10.55 4.54 2.51
CA THR A 179 9.20 4.30 1.99
C THR A 179 8.33 5.55 2.01
N GLY A 180 7.44 5.64 1.03
CA GLY A 180 6.52 6.74 0.83
C GLY A 180 5.39 6.78 1.85
N LEU A 181 4.87 7.98 2.10
CA LEU A 181 3.76 8.23 3.02
C LEU A 181 2.42 8.27 2.28
N GLY A 182 1.58 7.27 2.51
CA GLY A 182 0.15 7.28 2.14
C GLY A 182 -0.73 7.42 3.37
N THR A 183 -1.35 6.32 3.83
CA THR A 183 -1.91 6.24 5.20
C THR A 183 -0.84 6.39 6.28
N SER A 184 0.44 6.32 5.92
CA SER A 184 1.66 6.19 6.75
C SER A 184 1.88 4.82 7.40
N GLY A 185 0.91 3.89 7.34
CA GLY A 185 1.01 2.60 8.04
C GLY A 185 2.27 1.78 7.70
N THR A 186 2.67 1.74 6.43
CA THR A 186 3.92 1.07 6.01
C THR A 186 5.14 1.68 6.69
N ALA A 187 5.30 3.00 6.63
CA ALA A 187 6.41 3.70 7.26
C ALA A 187 6.39 3.49 8.78
N MET A 188 5.25 3.72 9.43
CA MET A 188 5.15 3.64 10.89
C MET A 188 5.41 2.24 11.42
N GLY A 189 4.75 1.23 10.85
CA GLY A 189 4.88 -0.15 11.31
C GLY A 189 6.25 -0.75 11.03
N THR A 190 6.76 -0.55 9.82
CA THR A 190 8.06 -1.10 9.40
C THR A 190 9.19 -0.44 10.18
N THR A 191 9.20 0.90 10.30
CA THR A 191 10.22 1.63 11.05
C THR A 191 10.26 1.20 12.52
N ARG A 192 9.11 1.05 13.19
CA ARG A 192 9.06 0.56 14.58
C ARG A 192 9.75 -0.80 14.72
N ARG A 193 9.49 -1.74 13.79
CA ARG A 193 10.12 -3.06 13.81
C ARG A 193 11.62 -2.99 13.52
N LEU A 194 12.04 -2.18 12.55
CA LEU A 194 13.44 -2.05 12.19
C LEU A 194 14.27 -1.37 13.29
N LYS A 195 13.70 -0.40 14.01
CA LYS A 195 14.37 0.28 15.14
C LYS A 195 14.59 -0.62 16.37
N GLU A 196 13.94 -1.78 16.44
CA GLU A 196 14.21 -2.81 17.47
C GLU A 196 15.43 -3.69 17.11
N HIS A 197 15.99 -3.55 15.91
CA HIS A 197 17.16 -4.32 15.50
C HIS A 197 18.40 -3.91 16.31
N SER A 198 19.31 -4.87 16.56
CA SER A 198 20.51 -4.63 17.37
C SER A 198 21.49 -3.63 16.75
N ARG A 199 21.46 -3.49 15.43
CA ARG A 199 22.21 -2.46 14.70
C ARG A 199 21.28 -1.31 14.33
N PRO A 200 21.71 -0.05 14.48
CA PRO A 200 20.93 1.09 14.03
C PRO A 200 20.62 1.00 12.54
N ILE A 201 19.35 1.15 12.18
CA ILE A 201 18.86 1.24 10.79
C ILE A 201 18.24 2.61 10.62
N VAL A 202 18.74 3.38 9.65
CA VAL A 202 18.19 4.71 9.33
C VAL A 202 16.92 4.53 8.51
N CYS A 203 15.81 5.06 9.01
CA CYS A 203 14.49 4.90 8.40
C CYS A 203 14.00 6.25 7.87
N ILE A 204 13.84 6.36 6.56
CA ILE A 204 13.49 7.59 5.86
C ILE A 204 12.07 7.47 5.31
N ALA A 205 11.25 8.47 5.57
CA ALA A 205 9.96 8.63 4.90
C ALA A 205 10.14 9.46 3.62
N ALA A 206 9.35 9.17 2.61
CA ALA A 206 9.28 9.99 1.40
C ALA A 206 7.86 10.56 1.23
N GLU A 207 7.75 11.82 0.83
CA GLU A 207 6.47 12.42 0.47
C GLU A 207 6.59 13.26 -0.80
N PRO A 208 5.47 13.55 -1.49
CA PRO A 208 5.47 14.44 -2.64
C PRO A 208 6.00 15.83 -2.27
N ALA A 209 6.79 16.44 -3.16
CA ALA A 209 7.35 17.79 -2.94
C ALA A 209 6.30 18.91 -2.99
N GLU A 210 5.18 18.66 -3.65
CA GLU A 210 4.13 19.65 -3.89
C GLU A 210 2.75 19.14 -3.46
N ALA A 211 1.87 20.07 -3.09
CA ALA A 211 0.50 19.77 -2.71
C ALA A 211 -0.31 19.14 -3.85
N LEU A 212 -0.06 19.58 -5.09
CA LEU A 212 -0.63 18.98 -6.29
C LEU A 212 0.44 18.07 -6.93
N HIS A 213 0.21 16.76 -6.90
CA HIS A 213 1.17 15.79 -7.39
C HIS A 213 0.50 14.61 -8.09
N GLY A 214 1.23 13.95 -9.00
CA GLY A 214 0.78 12.76 -9.74
C GLY A 214 1.18 11.42 -9.09
N LEU A 215 1.82 11.45 -7.92
CA LEU A 215 2.26 10.26 -7.18
C LEU A 215 1.08 9.57 -6.46
N GLU A 216 0.24 8.85 -7.22
CA GLU A 216 -0.96 8.19 -6.69
C GLU A 216 -0.64 7.23 -5.53
N GLY A 217 -1.38 7.38 -4.42
CA GLY A 217 -1.21 6.60 -3.21
C GLY A 217 -0.29 7.23 -2.16
N LEU A 218 0.42 8.30 -2.50
CA LEU A 218 1.17 9.14 -1.56
C LEU A 218 0.34 10.37 -1.13
N LYS A 219 0.74 10.98 -0.01
CA LYS A 219 0.18 12.21 0.55
C LYS A 219 1.30 13.20 0.83
N HIS A 220 1.11 14.44 0.40
CA HIS A 220 1.87 15.58 0.91
C HIS A 220 1.29 15.98 2.28
N MET A 221 2.02 15.73 3.37
CA MET A 221 1.48 15.83 4.73
C MET A 221 1.06 17.26 5.10
N ALA A 222 1.71 18.28 4.55
CA ALA A 222 1.38 19.67 4.86
C ALA A 222 0.05 20.15 4.26
N SER A 223 -0.42 19.58 3.14
CA SER A 223 -1.68 19.98 2.50
C SER A 223 -2.82 18.96 2.63
N SER A 224 -2.50 17.73 3.04
CA SER A 224 -3.48 16.64 3.19
C SER A 224 -4.05 16.58 4.61
N ILE A 225 -5.21 15.95 4.78
CA ILE A 225 -5.63 15.47 6.11
C ILE A 225 -4.59 14.45 6.60
N VAL A 226 -3.90 14.82 7.68
CA VAL A 226 -2.83 14.01 8.30
C VAL A 226 -3.45 12.75 8.93
N PRO A 227 -2.99 11.53 8.59
CA PRO A 227 -3.47 10.30 9.21
C PRO A 227 -3.18 10.29 10.73
N LYS A 228 -4.13 9.86 11.56
CA LYS A 228 -3.92 9.81 13.02
C LYS A 228 -2.85 8.78 13.44
N ILE A 229 -2.57 7.78 12.60
CA ILE A 229 -1.50 6.81 12.85
C ILE A 229 -0.10 7.36 12.57
N TYR A 230 0.02 8.53 11.94
CA TYR A 230 1.28 9.14 11.58
C TYR A 230 1.96 9.77 12.80
N ASP A 231 3.24 9.46 12.97
CA ASP A 231 4.13 10.08 13.95
C ASP A 231 5.33 10.68 13.20
N PRO A 232 5.46 12.03 13.13
CA PRO A 232 6.51 12.69 12.38
C PRO A 232 7.91 12.48 13.00
N ASN A 233 8.00 12.06 14.26
CA ASN A 233 9.29 11.85 14.92
C ASN A 233 9.82 10.42 14.77
N LEU A 234 9.04 9.52 14.17
CA LEU A 234 9.41 8.13 14.04
C LEU A 234 10.41 7.89 12.89
N PRO A 235 10.25 8.44 11.67
CA PRO A 235 11.32 8.47 10.68
C PRO A 235 12.48 9.34 11.16
N ASP A 236 13.70 8.99 10.77
CA ASP A 236 14.90 9.78 11.07
C ASP A 236 15.02 10.99 10.12
N GLU A 237 14.41 10.91 8.95
CA GLU A 237 14.35 11.97 7.93
C GLU A 237 13.08 11.83 7.08
N ILE A 238 12.62 12.95 6.53
CA ILE A 238 11.57 12.99 5.49
C ILE A 238 12.18 13.61 4.23
N LEU A 239 12.12 12.88 3.12
CA LEU A 239 12.54 13.33 1.79
C LEU A 239 11.34 13.77 0.95
N SER A 240 11.53 14.85 0.20
CA SER A 240 10.56 15.29 -0.81
C SER A 240 10.88 14.66 -2.17
N VAL A 241 9.86 14.24 -2.90
CA VAL A 241 9.97 13.63 -4.23
C VAL A 241 9.03 14.35 -5.20
N GLY A 242 9.55 14.86 -6.31
CA GLY A 242 8.70 15.43 -7.36
C GLY A 242 7.94 14.36 -8.13
N THR A 243 6.90 14.78 -8.86
CA THR A 243 6.06 13.86 -9.62
C THR A 243 6.85 13.19 -10.74
N ASP A 244 7.59 13.99 -11.51
CA ASP A 244 8.33 13.54 -12.67
C ASP A 244 9.44 12.56 -12.27
N GLU A 245 10.17 12.83 -11.18
CA GLU A 245 11.20 11.91 -10.69
C GLU A 245 10.63 10.54 -10.31
N GLY A 246 9.44 10.50 -9.71
CA GLY A 246 8.76 9.26 -9.39
C GLY A 246 8.25 8.52 -10.63
N TRP A 247 7.77 9.25 -11.64
CA TRP A 247 7.29 8.67 -12.91
C TRP A 247 8.45 8.13 -13.75
N ASP A 248 9.48 8.94 -13.97
CA ASP A 248 10.68 8.58 -14.71
C ASP A 248 11.36 7.35 -14.10
N MET A 249 11.43 7.26 -12.77
CA MET A 249 11.98 6.08 -12.11
C MET A 249 11.11 4.83 -12.32
N SER A 250 9.79 4.98 -12.37
CA SER A 250 8.87 3.87 -12.68
C SER A 250 9.12 3.35 -14.10
N ASP A 251 9.32 4.25 -15.07
CA ASP A 251 9.62 3.90 -16.46
C ASP A 251 10.99 3.23 -16.58
N ARG A 252 12.01 3.74 -15.88
CA ARG A 252 13.34 3.12 -15.80
C ARG A 252 13.28 1.72 -15.22
N LEU A 253 12.52 1.49 -14.15
CA LEU A 253 12.36 0.14 -13.57
C LEU A 253 11.73 -0.85 -14.57
N ALA A 254 10.78 -0.40 -15.37
CA ALA A 254 10.20 -1.23 -16.42
C ALA A 254 11.24 -1.56 -17.51
N ALA A 255 11.97 -0.55 -18.00
CA ALA A 255 12.92 -0.69 -19.10
C ALA A 255 14.22 -1.42 -18.73
N GLU A 256 14.74 -1.18 -17.53
CA GLU A 256 16.08 -1.63 -17.11
C GLU A 256 16.03 -2.91 -16.24
N GLU A 257 14.94 -3.12 -15.48
CA GLU A 257 14.81 -4.24 -14.53
C GLU A 257 13.67 -5.21 -14.88
N GLY A 258 12.83 -4.87 -15.88
CA GLY A 258 11.63 -5.64 -16.21
C GLY A 258 10.56 -5.57 -15.12
N LEU A 259 10.62 -4.55 -14.25
CA LEU A 259 9.72 -4.38 -13.11
C LEU A 259 8.66 -3.33 -13.43
N TYR A 260 7.49 -3.80 -13.86
CA TYR A 260 6.38 -2.93 -14.18
C TYR A 260 5.53 -2.57 -12.96
N VAL A 261 5.80 -1.40 -12.39
CA VAL A 261 5.30 -0.96 -11.07
C VAL A 261 4.55 0.37 -11.15
N GLY A 262 3.86 0.74 -10.07
CA GLY A 262 3.14 2.01 -9.97
C GLY A 262 4.02 3.22 -9.61
N HIS A 263 3.50 4.43 -9.82
CA HIS A 263 4.23 5.69 -9.60
C HIS A 263 4.76 5.87 -8.17
N SER A 264 4.01 5.40 -7.15
CA SER A 264 4.48 5.43 -5.76
C SER A 264 5.71 4.54 -5.53
N THR A 265 5.86 3.45 -6.30
CA THR A 265 7.06 2.62 -6.30
C THR A 265 8.23 3.35 -6.93
N GLY A 266 8.01 4.04 -8.05
CA GLY A 266 9.05 4.86 -8.67
C GLY A 266 9.57 5.94 -7.72
N ALA A 267 8.68 6.66 -7.03
CA ALA A 267 9.07 7.62 -5.99
C ALA A 267 9.87 6.97 -4.84
N ASN A 268 9.43 5.79 -4.36
CA ASN A 268 10.12 5.01 -3.34
C ASN A 268 11.55 4.61 -3.77
N VAL A 269 11.73 4.18 -5.02
CA VAL A 269 13.02 3.77 -5.57
C VAL A 269 13.92 4.98 -5.84
N TRP A 270 13.36 6.07 -6.36
CA TRP A 270 14.11 7.31 -6.55
C TRP A 270 14.66 7.82 -5.23
N ALA A 271 13.84 7.89 -4.19
CA ALA A 271 14.28 8.30 -2.86
C ALA A 271 15.34 7.35 -2.29
N ALA A 272 15.16 6.03 -2.47
CA ALA A 272 16.17 5.03 -2.08
C ALA A 272 17.50 5.21 -2.81
N LEU A 273 17.47 5.57 -4.09
CA LEU A 273 18.67 5.86 -4.87
C LEU A 273 19.38 7.14 -4.39
N GLN A 274 18.64 8.19 -4.02
CA GLN A 274 19.24 9.40 -3.43
C GLN A 274 19.92 9.08 -2.08
N ILE A 275 19.28 8.28 -1.22
CA ILE A 275 19.89 7.80 0.02
C ILE A 275 21.12 6.94 -0.28
N ALA A 276 21.03 6.04 -1.26
CA ALA A 276 22.16 5.21 -1.67
C ALA A 276 23.34 6.04 -2.19
N LYS A 277 23.16 7.27 -2.66
CA LYS A 277 24.30 8.14 -3.06
C LYS A 277 25.13 8.63 -1.86
N ARG A 278 24.59 8.64 -0.64
CA ARG A 278 25.28 9.09 0.59
C ARG A 278 26.32 8.09 1.09
N GLU A 279 27.40 8.57 1.70
CA GLU A 279 28.59 7.76 2.03
C GLU A 279 28.29 6.61 3.01
N GLU A 280 27.40 6.86 3.97
CA GLU A 280 26.96 5.94 5.02
C GLU A 280 26.06 4.79 4.52
N ALA A 281 25.47 4.94 3.33
CA ALA A 281 24.58 3.94 2.77
C ALA A 281 25.37 2.73 2.23
N ARG A 282 24.84 1.53 2.47
CA ARG A 282 25.42 0.25 2.04
C ARG A 282 24.35 -0.67 1.48
N VAL A 283 23.31 -0.95 2.27
CA VAL A 283 22.14 -1.71 1.82
C VAL A 283 20.88 -0.93 2.13
N VAL A 284 20.19 -0.51 1.07
CA VAL A 284 18.96 0.27 1.13
C VAL A 284 17.79 -0.61 0.71
N VAL A 285 16.75 -0.70 1.54
CA VAL A 285 15.52 -1.43 1.24
C VAL A 285 14.38 -0.45 1.01
N THR A 286 13.60 -0.67 -0.03
CA THR A 286 12.38 0.11 -0.34
C THR A 286 11.24 -0.80 -0.81
N ILE A 287 10.05 -0.23 -1.01
CA ILE A 287 8.80 -0.98 -1.23
C ILE A 287 8.25 -0.77 -2.65
N ALA A 288 7.91 -1.87 -3.34
CA ALA A 288 7.06 -1.84 -4.53
C ALA A 288 5.59 -2.03 -4.16
N CYS A 289 4.84 -0.92 -4.13
CA CYS A 289 3.50 -0.85 -3.56
C CYS A 289 2.46 -1.69 -4.33
N ASP A 290 2.53 -1.68 -5.65
CA ASP A 290 1.59 -2.31 -6.59
C ASP A 290 2.21 -2.44 -8.00
N ARG A 291 1.45 -3.05 -8.91
CA ARG A 291 1.79 -3.24 -10.32
C ARG A 291 1.38 -2.03 -11.18
N GLY A 292 2.12 -1.80 -12.26
CA GLY A 292 1.82 -0.76 -13.26
C GLY A 292 0.50 -0.98 -14.01
N ASP A 293 -0.02 -2.22 -14.06
CA ASP A 293 -1.27 -2.58 -14.74
C ASP A 293 -2.52 -1.89 -14.16
N ARG A 294 -2.44 -1.33 -12.95
CA ARG A 294 -3.51 -0.55 -12.30
C ARG A 294 -3.69 0.86 -12.84
N TYR A 295 -2.71 1.34 -13.60
CA TYR A 295 -2.62 2.71 -14.10
C TYR A 295 -3.09 2.83 -15.56
N PHE A 296 -3.49 1.71 -16.17
CA PHE A 296 -4.01 1.65 -17.53
C PHE A 296 -5.55 1.60 -17.56
N ALA A 297 -6.11 2.11 -18.66
CA ALA A 297 -7.46 1.74 -19.04
C ALA A 297 -7.51 0.22 -19.26
N PRO A 298 -8.53 -0.49 -18.75
CA PRO A 298 -8.61 -1.94 -18.86
C PRO A 298 -8.63 -2.32 -20.34
N MET A 299 -7.78 -3.28 -20.73
CA MET A 299 -8.00 -3.98 -21.99
C MET A 299 -9.37 -4.67 -21.86
N ARG A 300 -10.33 -4.28 -22.70
CA ARG A 300 -11.65 -4.92 -22.73
C ARG A 300 -11.46 -6.39 -23.08
N TRP A 301 -11.67 -7.26 -22.11
CA TRP A 301 -11.95 -8.66 -22.37
C TRP A 301 -13.42 -8.76 -22.76
N GLU A 302 -13.70 -8.76 -24.07
CA GLU A 302 -15.04 -9.00 -24.56
C GLU A 302 -15.34 -10.50 -24.49
N LYS A 303 -16.39 -10.86 -23.76
CA LYS A 303 -16.80 -12.26 -23.50
C LYS A 303 -17.16 -13.02 -24.79
N ARG A 304 -17.29 -12.31 -25.90
CA ARG A 304 -17.52 -12.84 -27.25
C ARG A 304 -16.36 -12.40 -28.12
N TYR A 305 -15.37 -13.27 -28.27
CA TYR A 305 -14.58 -13.25 -29.49
C TYR A 305 -15.47 -13.90 -30.55
N GLU A 306 -15.97 -13.11 -31.51
CA GLU A 306 -16.26 -13.68 -32.82
C GLU A 306 -14.89 -14.03 -33.41
N TRP A 307 -14.59 -15.33 -33.42
CA TRP A 307 -13.45 -15.87 -34.14
C TRP A 307 -13.69 -15.75 -35.65
#